data_AF-A0A6I3N115-F1
#
_entry.id   AF-A0A6I3N115-F1
#
_cell.length_a   1.000
_cell.length_b   1.000
_cell.length_c   1.000
_cell.angle_alpha   90.00
_cell.angle_beta   90.00
_cell.angle_gamma   90.00
#
_symmetry.space_group_name_H-M   'P 1'
#
loop_
_entity.id
_entity.type
_entity.pdbx_description
1 polymer ?
#
loop_
_entity_poly.entity_id
_entity_poly.type
_entity_poly.pdbx_seq_one_letter_code
_entity_poly.pdbx_strand_id
1 'polypeptide(L)'
;MATILAHITVQDGKEKEFEEVLHRLWRSTHEHEDHVLRYEYWRGAEKNQYYGLLSFNDYNGFLEHQTSDHHETDAKLLTHLFTDFRVEWIDPISTASPLPETNMQPLIADASDLWKAYHERMPAAVATWWLALRALNKKS
;
A
#
# COMPACT_ATOMS: atom_id res chain seq x y z
N MET A 1 11.59 -3.60 -2.37
CA MET A 1 10.55 -2.85 -1.62
C MET A 1 9.45 -2.39 -2.54
N ALA A 2 8.24 -2.30 -2.02
CA ALA A 2 7.08 -1.73 -2.69
C ALA A 2 6.36 -0.75 -1.73
N THR A 3 6.13 0.49 -2.17
CA THR A 3 5.42 1.51 -1.38
C THR A 3 4.25 2.10 -2.16
N ILE A 4 3.11 2.23 -1.50
CA ILE A 4 1.93 2.91 -2.02
C ILE A 4 1.50 4.05 -1.11
N LEU A 5 0.90 5.08 -1.72
CA LEU A 5 0.02 6.04 -1.08
C LEU A 5 -1.42 5.71 -1.52
N ALA A 6 -2.23 5.25 -0.59
CA ALA A 6 -3.66 5.10 -0.78
C ALA A 6 -4.34 6.45 -0.56
N HIS A 7 -5.14 6.89 -1.52
CA HIS A 7 -6.03 8.04 -1.42
C HIS A 7 -7.44 7.52 -1.24
N ILE A 8 -8.13 7.94 -0.18
CA ILE A 8 -9.38 7.36 0.25
C ILE A 8 -10.39 8.47 0.53
N THR A 9 -11.54 8.42 -0.13
CA THR A 9 -12.68 9.29 0.19
C THR A 9 -13.73 8.48 0.93
N VAL A 10 -13.90 8.73 2.22
CA VAL A 10 -14.87 8.05 3.08
C VAL A 10 -16.28 8.60 2.84
N GLN A 11 -17.30 7.76 3.04
CA GLN A 11 -18.69 8.20 3.01
C GLN A 11 -19.01 9.14 4.17
N ASP A 12 -19.88 10.11 3.93
CA ASP A 12 -20.29 11.04 4.98
C ASP A 12 -20.97 10.32 6.16
N GLY A 13 -20.51 10.60 7.38
CA GLY A 13 -21.01 9.94 8.59
C GLY A 13 -20.45 8.53 8.85
N LYS A 14 -19.50 8.06 8.04
CA LYS A 14 -18.82 6.76 8.19
C LYS A 14 -17.39 6.85 8.72
N GLU A 15 -16.89 8.06 9.01
CA GLU A 15 -15.52 8.35 9.43
C GLU A 15 -15.10 7.52 10.65
N LYS A 16 -15.96 7.46 11.67
CA LYS A 16 -15.67 6.71 12.91
C LYS A 16 -15.60 5.20 12.66
N GLU A 17 -16.56 4.65 11.92
CA GLU A 17 -16.60 3.22 11.59
C GLU A 17 -15.38 2.85 10.74
N PHE A 18 -15.02 3.69 9.77
CA PHE A 18 -13.84 3.54 8.94
C PHE A 18 -12.55 3.49 9.78
N GLU A 19 -12.37 4.43 10.72
CA GLU A 19 -11.19 4.45 11.59
C GLU A 19 -11.10 3.24 12.52
N GLU A 20 -12.24 2.73 13.02
CA GLU A 20 -12.28 1.50 13.81
C GLU A 20 -11.83 0.29 12.99
N VAL A 21 -12.27 0.17 11.73
CA VAL A 21 -11.82 -0.89 10.82
C VAL A 21 -10.33 -0.74 10.50
N LEU A 22 -9.85 0.47 10.20
CA LEU A 22 -8.43 0.72 9.94
C LEU A 22 -7.55 0.38 11.15
N HIS A 23 -7.99 0.68 12.36
CA HIS A 23 -7.24 0.32 13.57
C HIS A 23 -7.13 -1.20 13.73
N ARG A 24 -8.20 -1.96 13.45
CA ARG A 24 -8.13 -3.43 13.48
C ARG A 24 -7.19 -3.98 12.42
N LEU A 25 -7.30 -3.47 11.19
CA LEU A 25 -6.43 -3.87 10.09
C LEU A 25 -4.96 -3.56 10.42
N TRP A 26 -4.67 -2.33 10.85
CA TRP A 26 -3.35 -1.91 11.32
C TRP A 26 -2.79 -2.86 12.38
N ARG A 27 -3.59 -3.18 13.40
CA ARG A 27 -3.17 -4.06 14.49
C ARG A 27 -2.86 -5.47 13.96
N SER A 28 -3.75 -6.04 13.16
CA SER A 28 -3.57 -7.39 12.61
C SER A 28 -2.34 -7.48 11.73
N THR A 29 -2.11 -6.48 10.88
CA THR A 29 -0.93 -6.39 10.03
C THR A 29 0.36 -6.39 10.87
N HIS A 30 0.45 -5.57 11.92
CA HIS A 30 1.65 -5.54 12.76
C HIS A 30 1.80 -6.78 13.66
N GLU A 31 0.73 -7.48 13.99
CA GLU A 31 0.78 -8.71 14.79
C GLU A 31 1.18 -9.94 13.96
N HIS A 32 0.93 -9.95 12.65
CA HIS A 32 1.04 -11.16 11.82
C HIS A 32 1.95 -11.03 10.58
N GLU A 33 2.37 -9.83 10.20
CA GLU A 33 3.15 -9.61 8.98
C GLU A 33 4.54 -9.02 9.26
N ASP A 34 5.57 -9.86 9.14
CA ASP A 34 6.97 -9.45 9.34
C ASP A 34 7.56 -8.70 8.13
N HIS A 35 6.85 -8.65 7.01
CA HIS A 35 7.32 -8.07 5.76
C HIS A 35 6.94 -6.59 5.58
N VAL A 36 6.35 -5.96 6.59
CA VAL A 36 5.85 -4.58 6.58
C VAL A 36 6.89 -3.62 7.16
N LEU A 37 7.20 -2.55 6.41
CA LEU A 37 8.14 -1.50 6.81
C LEU A 37 7.44 -0.24 7.35
N ARG A 38 6.31 0.12 6.74
CA ARG A 38 5.45 1.25 7.14
C ARG A 38 4.00 0.87 6.89
N TYR A 39 3.12 1.22 7.81
CA TYR A 39 1.70 0.98 7.67
C TYR A 39 0.96 2.00 8.52
N GLU A 40 0.70 3.15 7.92
CA GLU A 40 0.29 4.36 8.61
C GLU A 40 -0.95 4.94 7.90
N TYR A 41 -1.90 5.47 8.67
CA TYR A 41 -3.11 6.12 8.16
C TYR A 41 -3.23 7.53 8.71
N TRP A 42 -3.72 8.45 7.88
CA TRP A 42 -3.90 9.85 8.24
C TRP A 42 -5.24 10.38 7.74
N ARG A 43 -5.81 11.31 8.50
CA ARG A 43 -6.89 12.18 8.03
C ARG A 43 -6.29 13.25 7.12
N GLY A 44 -6.97 13.52 6.02
CA GLY A 44 -6.68 14.65 5.14
C GLY A 44 -7.20 15.97 5.69
N ALA A 45 -6.81 17.06 5.04
CA ALA A 45 -7.28 18.40 5.40
C ALA A 45 -8.76 18.62 5.01
N GLU A 46 -9.18 18.00 3.90
CA GLU A 46 -10.57 18.05 3.44
C GLU A 46 -11.43 17.00 4.15
N LYS A 47 -12.71 17.33 4.33
CA LYS A 47 -13.67 16.41 4.96
C LYS A 47 -13.70 15.08 4.20
N ASN A 48 -13.71 13.99 4.95
CA ASN A 48 -13.77 12.62 4.47
C ASN A 48 -12.54 12.15 3.66
N GLN A 49 -11.50 12.96 3.51
CA GLN A 49 -10.26 12.52 2.87
C GLN A 49 -9.37 11.82 3.88
N TYR A 50 -8.81 10.69 3.46
CA TYR A 50 -7.86 9.89 4.23
C TYR A 50 -6.73 9.42 3.32
N TYR A 51 -5.58 9.19 3.94
CA TYR A 51 -4.39 8.70 3.28
C TYR A 51 -3.84 7.49 4.01
N GLY A 52 -3.35 6.51 3.27
CA GLY A 52 -2.56 5.40 3.81
C GLY A 52 -1.18 5.36 3.18
N LEU A 53 -0.11 5.32 3.97
CA LEU A 53 1.23 4.97 3.49
C LEU A 53 1.55 3.55 3.90
N LEU A 54 1.71 2.69 2.90
CA LEU A 54 1.98 1.28 3.09
C LEU A 54 3.27 0.94 2.37
N SER A 55 4.23 0.35 3.08
CA SER A 55 5.53 -0.02 2.54
C SER A 55 5.88 -1.43 2.98
N PHE A 56 6.33 -2.25 2.04
CA PHE A 56 6.63 -3.67 2.24
C PHE A 56 8.06 -3.97 1.81
N ASN A 57 8.68 -5.01 2.38
CA ASN A 57 10.04 -5.44 2.03
C ASN A 57 10.22 -5.57 0.51
N ASP A 58 9.17 -6.04 -0.18
CA ASP A 58 9.13 -6.12 -1.63
C ASP A 58 7.70 -6.20 -2.22
N TYR A 59 7.60 -6.35 -3.54
CA TYR A 59 6.33 -6.36 -4.25
C TYR A 59 5.52 -7.64 -3.97
N ASN A 60 6.20 -8.78 -3.78
CA ASN A 60 5.54 -10.01 -3.41
C ASN A 60 5.00 -9.94 -1.97
N GLY A 61 5.69 -9.27 -1.04
CA GLY A 61 5.15 -8.93 0.28
C GLY A 61 3.91 -8.03 0.20
N PHE A 62 3.89 -7.06 -0.72
CA PHE A 62 2.65 -6.31 -0.99
C PHE A 62 1.50 -7.23 -1.44
N LEU A 63 1.75 -8.20 -2.34
CA LEU A 63 0.71 -9.15 -2.77
C LEU A 63 0.27 -10.08 -1.65
N GLU A 64 1.21 -10.54 -0.81
CA GLU A 64 0.93 -11.31 0.39
C GLU A 64 -0.03 -10.57 1.31
N HIS A 65 0.29 -9.30 1.62
CA HIS A 65 -0.60 -8.43 2.38
C HIS A 65 -1.99 -8.30 1.75
N GLN A 66 -2.07 -7.98 0.45
CA GLN A 66 -3.36 -7.78 -0.23
C GLN A 66 -4.28 -9.02 -0.21
N THR A 67 -3.69 -10.20 -0.04
CA THR A 67 -4.38 -11.49 -0.14
C THR A 67 -4.39 -12.27 1.17
N SER A 68 -3.94 -11.66 2.27
CA SER A 68 -3.98 -12.29 3.59
C SER A 68 -5.42 -12.43 4.09
N ASP A 69 -5.70 -13.45 4.90
CA ASP A 69 -7.06 -13.74 5.39
C ASP A 69 -7.67 -12.55 6.15
N HIS A 70 -6.86 -11.84 6.94
CA HIS A 70 -7.32 -10.68 7.70
C HIS A 70 -7.54 -9.47 6.78
N HIS A 71 -6.70 -9.26 5.78
CA HIS A 71 -6.93 -8.23 4.78
C HIS A 71 -8.18 -8.53 3.95
N GLU A 72 -8.39 -9.76 3.48
CA GLU A 72 -9.63 -10.11 2.75
C GLU A 72 -10.90 -9.94 3.60
N THR A 73 -10.82 -10.22 4.90
CA THR A 73 -11.94 -10.08 5.83
C THR A 73 -12.27 -8.60 6.09
N ASP A 74 -11.28 -7.79 6.44
CA ASP A 74 -11.48 -6.37 6.73
C ASP A 74 -11.65 -5.54 5.46
N ALA A 75 -11.02 -5.88 4.33
CA ALA A 75 -11.22 -5.21 3.04
C ALA A 75 -12.68 -5.29 2.58
N LYS A 76 -13.36 -6.42 2.83
CA LYS A 76 -14.82 -6.54 2.57
C LYS A 76 -15.65 -5.60 3.44
N LEU A 77 -15.18 -5.23 4.63
CA LEU A 77 -15.84 -4.24 5.47
C LEU A 77 -15.55 -2.82 4.98
N LEU A 78 -14.36 -2.58 4.41
CA LEU A 78 -13.95 -1.28 3.89
C LEU A 78 -14.69 -0.88 2.60
N THR A 79 -15.03 -1.82 1.71
CA THR A 79 -15.63 -1.53 0.39
C THR A 79 -16.93 -0.73 0.45
N HIS A 80 -17.66 -0.81 1.55
CA HIS A 80 -18.92 -0.08 1.75
C HIS A 80 -18.75 1.23 2.54
N LEU A 81 -17.53 1.59 2.94
CA LEU A 81 -17.25 2.75 3.78
C LEU A 81 -16.64 3.91 3.00
N PHE A 82 -16.08 3.68 1.82
CA PHE A 82 -15.54 4.73 0.96
C PHE A 82 -16.37 4.89 -0.33
N THR A 83 -16.35 6.09 -0.89
CA THR A 83 -16.91 6.42 -2.21
C THR A 83 -15.86 6.41 -3.30
N ASP A 84 -14.59 6.61 -2.93
CA ASP A 84 -13.47 6.60 -3.86
C ASP A 84 -12.23 6.02 -3.18
N PHE A 85 -11.44 5.27 -3.96
CA PHE A 85 -10.20 4.66 -3.52
C PHE A 85 -9.23 4.58 -4.69
N ARG A 86 -8.06 5.20 -4.53
CA ARG A 86 -7.00 5.20 -5.52
C ARG A 86 -5.70 4.77 -4.88
N VAL A 87 -5.01 3.84 -5.52
CA VAL A 87 -3.65 3.44 -5.17
C VAL A 87 -2.66 4.19 -6.04
N GLU A 88 -1.70 4.86 -5.43
CA GLU A 88 -0.59 5.51 -6.09
C GLU A 88 0.73 4.84 -5.68
N TRP A 89 1.48 4.34 -6.65
CA TRP A 89 2.85 3.91 -6.41
C TRP A 89 3.73 5.13 -6.20
N ILE A 90 4.57 5.11 -5.18
CA ILE A 90 5.51 6.19 -4.89
C ILE A 90 6.92 5.64 -4.72
N ASP A 91 7.91 6.49 -4.94
CA ASP A 91 9.33 6.18 -4.74
C ASP A 91 9.94 7.10 -3.69
N PRO A 92 10.67 6.58 -2.70
CA PRO A 92 11.33 7.43 -1.73
C PRO A 92 12.44 8.26 -2.38
N ILE A 93 12.54 9.52 -1.96
CA ILE A 93 13.74 10.32 -2.16
C ILE A 93 14.80 9.76 -1.20
N SER A 94 15.80 9.05 -1.73
CA SER A 94 16.79 8.31 -0.92
C SER A 94 17.59 9.16 0.08
N THR A 95 17.69 10.46 -0.16
CA THR A 95 18.36 11.42 0.75
C THR A 95 17.45 11.95 1.85
N ALA A 96 16.14 11.67 1.79
CA ALA A 96 15.13 12.21 2.71
C ALA A 96 14.23 11.12 3.33
N SER A 97 14.34 9.87 2.88
CA SER A 97 13.61 8.73 3.41
C SER A 97 14.54 7.53 3.58
N PRO A 98 14.47 6.81 4.71
CA PRO A 98 15.27 5.60 4.93
C PRO A 98 14.72 4.37 4.20
N LEU A 99 13.58 4.49 3.51
CA LEU A 99 12.97 3.37 2.80
C LEU A 99 13.76 3.00 1.53
N PRO A 100 13.88 1.70 1.20
CA PRO A 100 14.49 1.29 -0.06
C PRO A 100 13.68 1.74 -1.28
N GLU A 101 14.27 1.70 -2.47
CA GLU A 101 13.59 2.06 -3.71
C GLU A 101 12.38 1.14 -4.03
N THR A 102 11.27 1.71 -4.52
CA THR A 102 10.10 0.94 -5.01
C THR A 102 10.47 0.23 -6.30
N ASN A 103 10.26 -1.09 -6.37
CA ASN A 103 10.59 -1.89 -7.54
C ASN A 103 9.52 -2.95 -7.80
N MET A 104 9.25 -3.19 -9.09
CA MET A 104 8.45 -4.33 -9.52
C MET A 104 9.30 -5.60 -9.49
N GLN A 105 8.68 -6.72 -9.13
CA GLN A 105 9.30 -8.04 -9.17
C GLN A 105 8.41 -9.01 -9.94
N PRO A 106 8.99 -10.05 -10.55
CA PRO A 106 8.19 -11.17 -11.05
C PRO A 106 7.46 -11.84 -9.89
N LEU A 107 6.31 -12.45 -10.21
CA LEU A 107 5.62 -13.34 -9.28
C LEU A 107 6.53 -14.50 -8.87
N ILE A 108 6.34 -14.97 -7.63
CA ILE A 108 6.93 -16.24 -7.17
C ILE A 108 6.42 -17.41 -8.04
N ALA A 109 7.23 -18.47 -8.16
CA ALA A 109 6.98 -19.56 -9.11
C ALA A 109 5.65 -20.31 -8.87
N ASP A 110 5.19 -20.33 -7.64
CA ASP A 110 4.00 -21.01 -7.13
C ASP A 110 2.89 -20.04 -6.69
N ALA A 111 2.89 -18.82 -7.24
CA ALA A 111 1.88 -17.81 -6.93
C ALA A 111 0.45 -18.34 -7.16
N SER A 112 -0.42 -18.10 -6.18
CA SER A 112 -1.84 -18.45 -6.26
C SER A 112 -2.55 -17.69 -7.38
N ASP A 113 -3.72 -18.17 -7.81
CA ASP A 113 -4.50 -17.47 -8.83
C ASP A 113 -4.97 -16.09 -8.36
N LEU A 114 -5.20 -15.93 -7.06
CA LEU A 114 -5.51 -14.64 -6.46
C LEU A 114 -4.33 -13.66 -6.59
N TRP A 115 -3.10 -14.11 -6.30
CA TRP A 115 -1.89 -13.30 -6.50
C TRP A 115 -1.72 -12.89 -7.97
N LYS A 116 -1.91 -13.83 -8.91
CA LYS A 116 -1.87 -13.52 -10.35
C LYS A 116 -2.88 -12.45 -10.73
N ALA A 117 -4.11 -12.57 -10.24
CA ALA A 117 -5.16 -11.61 -10.54
C ALA A 117 -4.89 -10.23 -9.92
N TYR A 118 -4.28 -10.15 -8.73
CA TYR A 118 -3.83 -8.88 -8.14
C TYR A 118 -2.63 -8.30 -8.88
N HIS A 119 -1.71 -9.13 -9.35
CA HIS A 119 -0.56 -8.70 -10.13
C HIS A 119 -0.95 -8.02 -11.44
N GLU A 120 -1.96 -8.57 -12.13
CA GLU A 120 -2.52 -7.95 -13.34
C GLU A 120 -3.23 -6.62 -13.05
N ARG A 121 -3.95 -6.53 -11.93
CA ARG A 121 -4.73 -5.34 -11.56
C ARG A 121 -3.91 -4.23 -10.91
N MET A 122 -2.85 -4.60 -10.20
CA MET A 122 -2.02 -3.70 -9.38
C MET A 122 -0.52 -3.95 -9.62
N PRO A 123 -0.02 -3.82 -10.86
CA PRO A 123 1.41 -3.89 -11.10
C PRO A 123 2.10 -2.67 -10.48
N ALA A 124 3.24 -2.88 -9.81
CA ALA A 124 4.07 -1.76 -9.35
C ALA A 124 4.58 -0.94 -10.53
N ALA A 125 4.04 0.26 -10.68
CA ALA A 125 4.37 1.16 -11.77
C ALA A 125 5.61 1.99 -11.43
N VAL A 126 6.79 1.47 -11.73
CA VAL A 126 8.06 2.21 -11.57
C VAL A 126 8.17 3.27 -12.65
N ALA A 127 8.05 4.56 -12.27
CA ALA A 127 8.09 5.64 -13.25
C ALA A 127 9.50 5.87 -13.81
N THR A 128 9.60 6.06 -15.12
CA THR A 128 10.89 6.26 -15.83
C THR A 128 11.71 7.41 -15.25
N TRP A 129 11.06 8.50 -14.81
CA TRP A 129 11.75 9.65 -14.26
C TRP A 129 12.36 9.38 -12.87
N TRP A 130 11.82 8.43 -12.09
CA TRP A 130 12.43 7.98 -10.83
C TRP A 130 13.79 7.32 -11.10
N LEU A 131 13.83 6.41 -12.07
CA LEU A 131 15.05 5.71 -12.48
C LEU A 131 16.15 6.68 -12.92
N ALA A 132 15.77 7.72 -13.66
CA ALA A 132 16.70 8.77 -14.07
C ALA A 132 17.33 9.50 -12.87
N LEU A 133 16.53 9.89 -11.87
CA LEU A 133 17.02 10.58 -10.67
C LEU A 133 17.86 9.66 -9.77
N ARG A 134 17.45 8.40 -9.57
CA ARG A 134 18.25 7.41 -8.81
C ARG A 134 19.64 7.22 -9.41
N ALA A 135 19.74 7.17 -10.74
CA ALA A 135 21.02 7.01 -11.44
C ALA A 135 21.95 8.23 -11.27
N LEU A 136 21.38 9.44 -11.14
CA LEU A 136 22.15 10.65 -10.84
C LEU A 136 22.68 10.64 -9.40
N ASN A 137 21.85 10.26 -8.43
CA ASN A 137 22.23 10.21 -7.01
C ASN A 137 23.27 9.11 -6.70
N LYS A 138 23.36 8.05 -7.50
CA LYS A 138 24.40 7.01 -7.34
C LYS A 138 25.79 7.44 -7.83
N LYS A 139 25.89 8.57 -8.54
CA LYS A 139 27.15 9.11 -9.08
C LYS A 139 27.75 10.26 -8.25
N SER A 140 26.98 10.79 -7.30
CA SER A 140 27.39 11.83 -6.35
C SER A 140 27.96 11.21 -5.08
#